data_AF-A0A7K2LY31-F1
#
_entry.id   AF-A0A7K2LY31-F1
#
_cell.length_a   1.000
_cell.length_b   1.000
_cell.length_c   1.000
_cell.angle_alpha   90.00
_cell.angle_beta   90.00
_cell.angle_gamma   90.00
#
_symmetry.space_group_name_H-M   'P 1'
#
loop_
_entity.id
_entity.type
_entity.pdbx_description
1 polymer ?
#
loop_
_entity_poly.entity_id
_entity_poly.type
_entity_poly.pdbx_seq_one_letter_code
_entity_poly.pdbx_strand_id
1 'polypeptide(L)'
;DFAVRLLRDRPRWLADAGTPGGLTAVAATTVLGTRFSALGWQTLAAALLALAFALWPWLLVLVVRNSRRPMPGAVFLCCVATEGLAVLGASLAKARTVPWLAHTALVFFWLGLALYLLALSRFGLREVLEGHGDQWVAGGALAISALAGAKLIAAGSAGPYLWNDDDSGVLRTVTLGLFVLDLCWYAVLLVGEFVRPRLHYDVRRWSTVFPLGMTAAATLSIAVSLHMPELDVLGQVLLWVAAAAWLAVGAGAVA
;
A
#
# COMPACT_ATOMS: atom_id res chain seq x y z
N ASP A 1 -20.30 9.86 12.62
CA ASP A 1 -20.52 10.56 11.33
C ASP A 1 -20.76 9.59 10.16
N PHE A 2 -19.85 8.64 9.88
CA PHE A 2 -19.97 7.65 8.79
C PHE A 2 -21.32 6.90 8.72
N ALA A 3 -21.78 6.31 9.83
CA ALA A 3 -23.06 5.56 9.87
C ALA A 3 -24.30 6.45 9.65
N VAL A 4 -24.24 7.71 10.08
CA VAL A 4 -25.32 8.69 9.89
C VAL A 4 -25.37 9.13 8.42
N ARG A 5 -24.23 9.36 7.78
CA ARG A 5 -24.16 9.71 6.35
C ARG A 5 -24.62 8.56 5.44
N LEU A 6 -24.25 7.32 5.75
CA LEU A 6 -24.67 6.12 5.00
C LEU A 6 -26.19 5.93 5.01
N LEU A 7 -26.84 6.21 6.15
CA LEU A 7 -28.27 5.99 6.34
C LEU A 7 -29.13 7.19 5.91
N ARG A 8 -28.61 8.41 6.00
CA ARG A 8 -29.41 9.65 5.85
C ARG A 8 -29.09 10.48 4.60
N ASP A 9 -27.92 10.29 3.97
CA ASP A 9 -27.46 11.14 2.86
C ASP A 9 -26.66 10.36 1.79
N ARG A 10 -27.31 9.30 1.26
CA ARG A 10 -26.74 8.39 0.23
C ARG A 10 -26.06 9.10 -0.95
N PRO A 11 -26.60 10.19 -1.52
CA PRO A 11 -25.96 10.88 -2.66
C PRO A 11 -24.60 11.49 -2.28
N ARG A 12 -24.49 12.07 -1.08
CA ARG A 12 -23.26 12.63 -0.53
C ARG A 12 -22.24 11.55 -0.16
N TRP A 13 -22.72 10.44 0.41
CA TRP A 13 -21.86 9.30 0.69
C TRP A 13 -21.27 8.68 -0.59
N LEU A 14 -22.06 8.57 -1.67
CA LEU A 14 -21.57 8.11 -2.97
C LEU A 14 -20.57 9.09 -3.60
N ALA A 15 -20.77 10.41 -3.42
CA ALA A 15 -19.82 11.43 -3.86
C ALA A 15 -18.48 11.33 -3.09
N ASP A 16 -18.53 11.16 -1.77
CA ASP A 16 -17.35 11.00 -0.90
C ASP A 16 -16.62 9.67 -1.19
N ALA A 17 -17.35 8.58 -1.40
CA ALA A 17 -16.81 7.26 -1.75
C ALA A 17 -16.17 7.23 -3.15
N GLY A 18 -16.61 8.10 -4.06
CA GLY A 18 -16.02 8.30 -5.39
C GLY A 18 -14.73 9.13 -5.39
N THR A 19 -14.28 9.61 -4.23
CA THR A 19 -12.95 10.20 -4.10
C THR A 19 -11.89 9.10 -3.96
N PRO A 20 -10.62 9.34 -4.35
CA PRO A 20 -9.56 8.35 -4.14
C PRO A 20 -9.45 7.88 -2.67
N GLY A 21 -9.90 8.70 -1.71
CA GLY A 21 -10.02 8.34 -0.30
C GLY A 21 -10.91 7.11 -0.04
N GLY A 22 -11.91 6.81 -0.88
CA GLY A 22 -12.74 5.61 -0.75
C GLY A 22 -11.94 4.31 -0.84
N LEU A 23 -10.87 4.29 -1.63
CA LEU A 23 -9.98 3.13 -1.75
C LEU A 23 -9.16 2.86 -0.48
N THR A 24 -9.05 3.83 0.43
CA THR A 24 -8.42 3.59 1.74
C THR A 24 -9.19 2.56 2.57
N ALA A 25 -10.49 2.40 2.36
CA ALA A 25 -11.27 1.34 3.02
C ALA A 25 -10.79 -0.06 2.61
N VAL A 26 -10.50 -0.26 1.32
CA VAL A 26 -9.96 -1.53 0.79
C VAL A 26 -8.55 -1.76 1.34
N ALA A 27 -7.69 -0.74 1.29
CA ALA A 27 -6.34 -0.80 1.82
C ALA A 27 -6.32 -1.10 3.34
N ALA A 28 -7.15 -0.42 4.13
CA ALA A 28 -7.25 -0.65 5.57
C ALA A 28 -7.76 -2.06 5.90
N THR A 29 -8.78 -2.53 5.17
CA THR A 29 -9.35 -3.88 5.33
C THR A 29 -8.29 -4.95 5.06
N THR A 30 -7.46 -4.77 4.02
CA THR A 30 -6.39 -5.72 3.67
C THR A 30 -5.22 -5.68 4.65
N VAL A 31 -4.83 -4.51 5.16
CA VAL A 31 -3.81 -4.38 6.23
C VAL A 31 -4.28 -5.06 7.52
N LEU A 32 -5.53 -4.83 7.95
CA LEU A 32 -6.11 -5.50 9.11
C LEU A 32 -6.18 -7.02 8.90
N GLY A 33 -6.65 -7.47 7.74
CA GLY A 33 -6.67 -8.89 7.39
C GLY A 33 -5.29 -9.53 7.44
N THR A 34 -4.27 -8.81 6.97
CA THR A 34 -2.86 -9.27 7.00
C THR A 34 -2.39 -9.42 8.43
N ARG A 35 -2.74 -8.48 9.32
CA ARG A 35 -2.41 -8.59 10.74
C ARG A 35 -3.12 -9.76 11.41
N PHE A 36 -4.41 -9.98 11.13
CA PHE A 36 -5.13 -11.14 11.67
C PHE A 36 -4.57 -12.47 11.17
N SER A 37 -4.15 -12.55 9.91
CA SER A 37 -3.45 -13.73 9.38
C SER A 37 -2.14 -14.00 10.12
N ALA A 38 -1.35 -12.95 10.40
CA ALA A 38 -0.13 -13.07 11.18
C ALA A 38 -0.36 -13.53 12.64
N LEU A 39 -1.54 -13.23 13.21
CA LEU A 39 -1.98 -13.70 14.53
C LEU A 39 -2.60 -15.11 14.50
N GLY A 40 -2.65 -15.78 13.35
CA GLY A 40 -3.22 -17.12 13.20
C GLY A 40 -4.71 -17.14 12.88
N TRP A 41 -5.39 -15.99 12.82
CA TRP A 41 -6.85 -15.89 12.63
C TRP A 41 -7.23 -15.96 11.14
N GLN A 42 -6.93 -17.08 10.51
CA GLN A 42 -7.01 -17.21 9.05
C GLN A 42 -8.44 -17.11 8.50
N THR A 43 -9.46 -17.46 9.28
CA THR A 43 -10.87 -17.35 8.83
C THR A 43 -11.31 -15.90 8.77
N LEU A 44 -10.94 -15.10 9.77
CA LEU A 44 -11.20 -13.67 9.76
C LEU A 44 -10.42 -12.96 8.67
N ALA A 45 -9.14 -13.31 8.49
CA ALA A 45 -8.33 -12.77 7.41
C ALA A 45 -8.92 -13.07 6.01
N ALA A 46 -9.41 -14.30 5.79
CA ALA A 46 -10.08 -14.67 4.55
C ALA A 46 -11.40 -13.91 4.34
N ALA A 47 -12.19 -13.72 5.40
CA ALA A 47 -13.41 -12.90 5.34
C ALA A 47 -13.11 -11.44 4.97
N LEU A 48 -12.05 -10.87 5.54
CA LEU A 48 -11.59 -9.52 5.22
C LEU A 48 -11.05 -9.42 3.78
N LEU A 49 -10.35 -10.45 3.28
CA LEU A 49 -9.95 -10.53 1.89
C LEU A 49 -11.16 -10.54 0.95
N ALA A 50 -12.17 -11.36 1.25
CA ALA A 50 -13.39 -11.44 0.45
C ALA A 50 -14.15 -10.09 0.44
N LEU A 51 -14.23 -9.43 1.60
CA LEU A 51 -14.82 -8.09 1.72
C LEU A 51 -14.05 -7.07 0.88
N ALA A 52 -12.72 -7.03 1.01
CA ALA A 52 -11.87 -6.12 0.25
C ALA A 52 -11.99 -6.36 -1.26
N PHE A 53 -11.98 -7.62 -1.69
CA PHE A 53 -12.15 -8.00 -3.09
C PHE A 53 -13.53 -7.60 -3.64
N ALA A 54 -14.59 -7.73 -2.86
CA ALA A 54 -15.93 -7.31 -3.28
C ALA A 54 -16.07 -5.78 -3.41
N LEU A 55 -15.43 -5.01 -2.52
CA LEU A 55 -15.48 -3.55 -2.53
C LEU A 55 -14.56 -2.93 -3.60
N TRP A 56 -13.43 -3.57 -3.88
CA TRP A 56 -12.37 -3.06 -4.75
C TRP A 56 -12.83 -2.63 -6.16
N PRO A 57 -13.50 -3.47 -6.98
CA PRO A 57 -13.76 -3.13 -8.37
C PRO A 57 -14.76 -1.98 -8.48
N TRP A 58 -15.75 -1.95 -7.59
CA TRP A 58 -16.74 -0.88 -7.52
C TRP A 58 -16.10 0.47 -7.18
N LEU A 59 -15.29 0.51 -6.12
CA LEU A 59 -14.61 1.73 -5.70
C LEU A 59 -13.58 2.19 -6.74
N LEU A 60 -12.84 1.27 -7.34
CA LEU A 60 -11.87 1.58 -8.39
C LEU A 60 -12.55 2.26 -9.58
N VAL A 61 -13.67 1.72 -10.06
CA VAL A 61 -14.43 2.31 -11.18
C VAL A 61 -14.98 3.69 -10.81
N LEU A 62 -15.54 3.84 -9.61
CA LEU A 62 -16.04 5.14 -9.15
C LEU A 62 -14.94 6.20 -9.10
N VAL A 63 -13.79 5.88 -8.50
CA VAL A 63 -12.65 6.79 -8.39
C VAL A 63 -12.14 7.18 -9.77
N VAL A 64 -11.92 6.21 -10.66
CA VAL A 64 -11.44 6.46 -12.03
C VAL A 64 -12.39 7.37 -12.80
N ARG A 65 -13.72 7.16 -12.68
CA ARG A 65 -14.73 7.99 -13.36
C ARG A 65 -14.80 9.42 -12.83
N ASN A 66 -14.60 9.61 -11.53
CA ASN A 66 -14.75 10.92 -10.88
C ASN A 66 -13.45 11.74 -10.83
N SER A 67 -12.34 11.17 -11.31
CA SER A 67 -11.02 11.78 -11.25
C SER A 67 -10.85 12.94 -12.25
N ARG A 68 -10.60 14.15 -11.74
CA ARG A 68 -10.21 15.32 -12.56
C ARG A 68 -8.70 15.40 -12.72
N ARG A 69 -8.20 15.90 -13.86
CA ARG A 69 -6.76 16.06 -14.15
C ARG A 69 -6.32 17.52 -13.96
N PRO A 70 -5.08 17.80 -13.53
CA PRO A 70 -4.07 16.87 -12.98
C PRO A 70 -4.49 16.31 -11.61
N MET A 71 -4.02 15.11 -11.27
CA MET A 71 -4.47 14.41 -10.06
C MET A 71 -3.49 14.62 -8.88
N PRO A 72 -4.01 14.80 -7.66
CA PRO A 72 -3.19 14.85 -6.45
C PRO A 72 -2.64 13.46 -6.11
N GLY A 73 -1.73 13.38 -5.14
CA GLY A 73 -1.06 12.13 -4.76
C GLY A 73 -1.99 10.99 -4.35
N ALA A 74 -3.22 11.30 -3.94
CA ALA A 74 -4.25 10.30 -3.66
C ALA A 74 -4.57 9.37 -4.85
N VAL A 75 -4.21 9.73 -6.09
CA VAL A 75 -4.31 8.86 -7.29
C VAL A 75 -3.64 7.50 -7.11
N PHE A 76 -2.56 7.45 -6.34
CA PHE A 76 -1.80 6.21 -6.09
C PHE A 76 -2.56 5.22 -5.19
N LEU A 77 -3.67 5.62 -4.56
CA LEU A 77 -4.51 4.71 -3.76
C LEU A 77 -5.13 3.58 -4.59
N CYS A 78 -5.30 3.77 -5.90
CA CYS A 78 -5.70 2.70 -6.82
C CYS A 78 -4.70 1.54 -6.83
N CYS A 79 -3.41 1.87 -6.86
CA CYS A 79 -2.33 0.89 -6.74
C CYS A 79 -2.32 0.28 -5.34
N VAL A 80 -2.30 1.12 -4.29
CA VAL A 80 -2.24 0.66 -2.89
C VAL A 80 -3.34 -0.32 -2.53
N ALA A 81 -4.59 -0.05 -2.92
CA ALA A 81 -5.71 -0.94 -2.65
C ALA A 81 -5.55 -2.30 -3.35
N THR A 82 -5.03 -2.30 -4.57
CA THR A 82 -4.82 -3.50 -5.38
C THR A 82 -3.65 -4.33 -4.82
N GLU A 83 -2.56 -3.67 -4.46
CA GLU A 83 -1.40 -4.31 -3.81
C GLU A 83 -1.75 -4.86 -2.42
N GLY A 84 -2.64 -4.20 -1.68
CA GLY A 84 -3.18 -4.72 -0.42
C GLY A 84 -3.86 -6.09 -0.60
N LEU A 85 -4.62 -6.29 -1.69
CA LEU A 85 -5.20 -7.59 -2.02
C LEU A 85 -4.11 -8.64 -2.29
N ALA A 86 -3.05 -8.26 -3.01
CA ALA A 86 -1.90 -9.12 -3.27
C ALA A 86 -1.18 -9.52 -1.97
N VAL A 87 -0.89 -8.57 -1.08
CA VAL A 87 -0.26 -8.81 0.23
C VAL A 87 -1.07 -9.78 1.08
N LEU A 88 -2.39 -9.54 1.22
CA LEU A 88 -3.25 -10.40 2.04
C LEU A 88 -3.45 -11.78 1.40
N GLY A 89 -3.65 -11.83 0.08
CA GLY A 89 -3.77 -13.07 -0.68
C GLY A 89 -2.52 -13.95 -0.55
N ALA A 90 -1.33 -13.37 -0.73
CA ALA A 90 -0.06 -14.08 -0.58
C ALA A 90 0.19 -14.53 0.87
N SER A 91 -0.18 -13.70 1.85
CA SER A 91 -0.06 -14.06 3.27
C SER A 91 -0.95 -15.25 3.63
N LEU A 92 -2.21 -15.27 3.16
CA LEU A 92 -3.13 -16.39 3.34
C LEU A 92 -2.69 -17.64 2.57
N ALA A 93 -2.15 -17.47 1.35
CA ALA A 93 -1.62 -18.58 0.56
C ALA A 93 -0.51 -19.32 1.32
N LYS A 94 0.43 -18.57 1.92
CA LYS A 94 1.49 -19.13 2.77
C LYS A 94 0.91 -19.79 4.03
N ALA A 95 0.01 -19.10 4.74
CA ALA A 95 -0.50 -19.56 6.03
C ALA A 95 -1.40 -20.79 5.93
N ARG A 96 -2.16 -20.93 4.85
CA ARG A 96 -3.09 -22.06 4.61
C ARG A 96 -2.50 -23.13 3.69
N THR A 97 -1.30 -22.91 3.13
CA THR A 97 -0.68 -23.74 2.07
C THR A 97 -1.62 -23.95 0.88
N VAL A 98 -2.20 -22.87 0.37
CA VAL A 98 -3.21 -22.89 -0.71
C VAL A 98 -2.66 -22.22 -1.97
N PRO A 99 -2.25 -22.98 -3.00
CA PRO A 99 -1.54 -22.43 -4.16
C PRO A 99 -2.36 -21.46 -5.00
N TRP A 100 -3.67 -21.66 -5.15
CA TRP A 100 -4.49 -20.80 -6.01
C TRP A 100 -4.52 -19.34 -5.51
N LEU A 101 -4.47 -19.13 -4.19
CA LEU A 101 -4.42 -17.78 -3.60
C LEU A 101 -3.14 -17.04 -3.98
N ALA A 102 -2.01 -17.73 -4.09
CA ALA A 102 -0.76 -17.11 -4.51
C ALA A 102 -0.79 -16.73 -6.00
N HIS A 103 -1.40 -17.55 -6.86
CA HIS A 103 -1.61 -17.18 -8.27
C HIS A 103 -2.52 -15.96 -8.41
N THR A 104 -3.62 -15.93 -7.67
CA THR A 104 -4.53 -14.76 -7.66
C THR A 104 -3.81 -13.51 -7.12
N ALA A 105 -3.02 -13.64 -6.06
CA ALA A 105 -2.22 -12.55 -5.53
C ALA A 105 -1.17 -12.04 -6.54
N LEU A 106 -0.56 -12.92 -7.32
CA LEU A 106 0.38 -12.56 -8.39
C LEU A 106 -0.30 -11.74 -9.49
N VAL A 107 -1.54 -12.09 -9.86
CA VAL A 107 -2.34 -11.29 -10.82
C VAL A 107 -2.59 -9.88 -10.26
N PHE A 108 -2.96 -9.76 -8.98
CA PHE A 108 -3.16 -8.47 -8.34
C PHE A 108 -1.88 -7.64 -8.23
N PHE A 109 -0.74 -8.29 -7.96
CA PHE A 109 0.56 -7.62 -7.93
C PHE A 109 0.88 -6.95 -9.27
N TRP A 110 0.82 -7.69 -10.38
CA TRP A 110 1.08 -7.11 -11.70
C TRP A 110 0.05 -6.04 -12.10
N LEU A 111 -1.22 -6.23 -11.74
CA LEU A 111 -2.25 -5.22 -11.94
C LEU A 111 -1.97 -3.95 -11.11
N GLY A 112 -1.52 -4.10 -9.87
CA GLY A 112 -1.13 -3.00 -8.98
C GLY A 112 -0.02 -2.16 -9.58
N LEU A 113 1.00 -2.80 -10.15
CA LEU A 113 2.09 -2.13 -10.87
C LEU A 113 1.61 -1.40 -12.13
N ALA A 114 0.73 -2.01 -12.93
CA ALA A 114 0.14 -1.34 -14.08
C ALA A 114 -0.66 -0.09 -13.68
N LEU A 115 -1.43 -0.18 -12.57
CA LEU A 115 -2.15 0.95 -11.99
C LEU A 115 -1.21 2.02 -11.43
N TYR A 116 -0.05 1.64 -10.89
CA TYR A 116 0.97 2.59 -10.45
C TYR A 116 1.49 3.44 -11.61
N LEU A 117 1.85 2.80 -12.74
CA LEU A 117 2.33 3.51 -13.92
C LEU A 117 1.26 4.44 -14.50
N LEU A 118 0.01 3.98 -14.52
CA LEU A 118 -1.13 4.81 -14.93
C LEU A 118 -1.29 6.02 -13.98
N ALA A 119 -1.24 5.80 -12.67
CA ALA A 119 -1.31 6.85 -11.67
C ALA A 119 -0.18 7.88 -11.83
N LEU A 120 1.05 7.40 -12.02
CA LEU A 120 2.23 8.23 -12.23
C LEU A 120 2.10 9.12 -13.48
N SER A 121 1.54 8.59 -14.58
CA SER A 121 1.28 9.37 -15.81
C SER A 121 0.27 10.51 -15.62
N ARG A 122 -0.53 10.48 -14.56
CA ARG A 122 -1.57 11.47 -14.24
C ARG A 122 -1.22 12.37 -13.05
N PHE A 123 -0.15 12.03 -12.34
CA PHE A 123 0.31 12.73 -11.15
C PHE A 123 1.02 14.05 -11.54
N GLY A 124 0.60 15.15 -10.92
CA GLY A 124 1.28 16.43 -11.11
C GLY A 124 2.58 16.47 -10.31
N LEU A 125 3.75 16.40 -10.95
CA LEU A 125 5.04 16.41 -10.24
C LEU A 125 5.28 17.65 -9.36
N ARG A 126 4.58 18.76 -9.61
CA ARG A 126 4.62 19.95 -8.74
C ARG A 126 4.12 19.66 -7.32
N GLU A 127 3.24 18.67 -7.15
CA GLU A 127 2.72 18.22 -5.84
C GLU A 127 3.83 17.74 -4.90
N VAL A 128 5.01 17.35 -5.39
CA VAL A 128 6.16 17.03 -4.53
C VAL A 128 6.55 18.23 -3.66
N LEU A 129 6.51 19.44 -4.23
CA LEU A 129 6.86 20.69 -3.56
C LEU A 129 5.64 21.41 -3.00
N GLU A 130 4.50 21.35 -3.69
CA GLU A 130 3.31 22.15 -3.40
C GLU A 130 2.20 21.37 -2.68
N GLY A 131 2.22 20.04 -2.76
CA GLY A 131 1.14 19.18 -2.24
C GLY A 131 1.05 19.20 -0.72
N HIS A 132 -0.09 18.80 -0.16
CA HIS A 132 -0.40 18.96 1.27
C HIS A 132 -0.03 17.75 2.13
N GLY A 133 0.54 16.71 1.53
CA GLY A 133 1.00 15.48 2.21
C GLY A 133 0.60 14.20 1.49
N ASP A 134 -0.45 14.23 0.67
CA ASP A 134 -0.95 13.09 -0.11
C ASP A 134 0.00 12.67 -1.25
N GLN A 135 0.92 13.54 -1.69
CA GLN A 135 2.02 13.15 -2.58
C GLN A 135 2.89 12.01 -2.04
N TRP A 136 2.94 11.83 -0.71
CA TRP A 136 3.71 10.75 -0.10
C TRP A 136 3.19 9.36 -0.45
N VAL A 137 1.91 9.24 -0.83
CA VAL A 137 1.31 7.97 -1.29
C VAL A 137 2.02 7.43 -2.55
N ALA A 138 2.70 8.30 -3.33
CA ALA A 138 3.52 7.89 -4.46
C ALA A 138 4.66 6.93 -4.07
N GLY A 139 5.37 7.22 -2.98
CA GLY A 139 6.37 6.30 -2.42
C GLY A 139 5.71 5.09 -1.77
N GLY A 140 4.68 5.32 -0.95
CA GLY A 140 4.00 4.24 -0.23
C GLY A 140 3.36 3.17 -1.12
N ALA A 141 2.96 3.53 -2.35
CA ALA A 141 2.50 2.58 -3.35
C ALA A 141 3.61 1.62 -3.80
N LEU A 142 4.83 2.12 -4.04
CA LEU A 142 5.98 1.24 -4.34
C LEU A 142 6.38 0.41 -3.12
N ALA A 143 6.33 0.98 -1.93
CA ALA A 143 6.60 0.26 -0.69
C ALA A 143 5.67 -0.95 -0.51
N ILE A 144 4.36 -0.76 -0.68
CA ILE A 144 3.40 -1.88 -0.57
C ILE A 144 3.53 -2.87 -1.74
N SER A 145 3.89 -2.44 -2.96
CA SER A 145 4.22 -3.36 -4.05
C SER A 145 5.45 -4.20 -3.72
N ALA A 146 6.52 -3.60 -3.19
CA ALA A 146 7.71 -4.34 -2.74
C ALA A 146 7.36 -5.33 -1.61
N LEU A 147 6.51 -4.92 -0.67
CA LEU A 147 5.96 -5.82 0.36
C LEU A 147 5.17 -6.98 -0.25
N ALA A 148 4.30 -6.73 -1.24
CA ALA A 148 3.54 -7.76 -1.95
C ALA A 148 4.46 -8.76 -2.62
N GLY A 149 5.49 -8.30 -3.33
CA GLY A 149 6.54 -9.13 -3.92
C GLY A 149 7.24 -10.01 -2.88
N ALA A 150 7.66 -9.43 -1.75
CA ALA A 150 8.28 -10.19 -0.66
C ALA A 150 7.35 -11.27 -0.07
N LYS A 151 6.04 -11.00 0.05
CA LYS A 151 5.05 -11.99 0.50
C LYS A 151 4.82 -13.09 -0.53
N LEU A 152 4.78 -12.75 -1.82
CA LEU A 152 4.65 -13.71 -2.92
C LEU A 152 5.85 -14.66 -2.97
N ILE A 153 7.08 -14.13 -2.86
CA ILE A 153 8.31 -14.95 -2.77
C ILE A 153 8.22 -15.90 -1.58
N ALA A 154 7.81 -15.40 -0.41
CA ALA A 154 7.63 -16.23 0.78
C ALA A 154 6.53 -17.30 0.62
N ALA A 155 5.47 -17.04 -0.14
CA ALA A 155 4.42 -18.01 -0.43
C ALA A 155 4.89 -19.07 -1.44
N GLY A 156 5.67 -18.68 -2.45
CA GLY A 156 6.26 -19.58 -3.45
C GLY A 156 7.24 -20.59 -2.85
N SER A 157 8.02 -20.18 -1.85
CA SER A 157 8.96 -21.08 -1.15
C SER A 157 8.29 -22.23 -0.37
N ALA A 158 6.96 -22.18 -0.17
CA ALA A 158 6.22 -23.16 0.61
C ALA A 158 5.67 -24.34 -0.22
N GLY A 159 5.82 -24.36 -1.55
CA GLY A 159 5.31 -25.46 -2.38
C GLY A 159 6.05 -25.65 -3.71
N PRO A 160 6.22 -26.90 -4.18
CA PRO A 160 7.07 -27.22 -5.35
C PRO A 160 6.49 -26.84 -6.73
N TYR A 161 5.29 -26.25 -6.80
CA TYR A 161 4.51 -26.10 -8.05
C TYR A 161 3.96 -24.69 -8.32
N LEU A 162 4.40 -23.67 -7.59
CA LEU A 162 3.78 -22.34 -7.70
C LEU A 162 4.23 -21.55 -8.94
N TRP A 163 5.49 -21.68 -9.35
CA TRP A 163 6.03 -21.12 -10.59
C TRP A 163 7.43 -21.70 -10.86
N ASN A 164 7.91 -21.61 -12.11
CA ASN A 164 9.19 -22.19 -12.52
C ASN A 164 10.37 -21.40 -11.92
N ASP A 165 11.59 -21.97 -11.91
CA ASP A 165 12.77 -21.31 -11.31
C ASP A 165 13.03 -19.91 -11.94
N ASP A 166 12.78 -19.74 -13.23
CA ASP A 166 12.91 -18.45 -13.95
C ASP A 166 11.97 -17.37 -13.43
N ASP A 167 10.72 -17.72 -13.11
CA ASP A 167 9.70 -16.79 -12.60
C ASP A 167 10.07 -16.28 -11.20
N SER A 168 10.73 -17.13 -10.41
CA SER A 168 11.23 -16.76 -9.07
C SER A 168 12.31 -15.68 -9.15
N GLY A 169 13.16 -15.73 -10.19
CA GLY A 169 14.21 -14.73 -10.46
C GLY A 169 13.65 -13.38 -10.89
N VAL A 170 12.62 -13.38 -11.74
CA VAL A 170 11.92 -12.16 -12.18
C VAL A 170 11.25 -11.48 -10.98
N LEU A 171 10.47 -12.23 -10.19
CA LEU A 171 9.77 -11.67 -9.04
C LEU A 171 10.74 -11.10 -8.00
N ARG A 172 11.87 -11.77 -7.75
CA ARG A 172 12.95 -11.26 -6.88
C ARG A 172 13.53 -9.95 -7.40
N THR A 173 13.85 -9.89 -8.69
CA THR A 173 14.44 -8.70 -9.34
C THR A 173 13.47 -7.53 -9.30
N VAL A 174 12.20 -7.75 -9.62
CA VAL A 174 11.16 -6.72 -9.57
C VAL A 174 10.93 -6.26 -8.14
N THR A 175 10.88 -7.17 -7.16
CA THR A 175 10.72 -6.81 -5.74
C THR A 175 11.84 -5.89 -5.25
N LEU A 176 13.10 -6.21 -5.57
CA LEU A 176 14.24 -5.36 -5.23
C LEU A 176 14.23 -4.04 -6.00
N GLY A 177 13.85 -4.05 -7.29
CA GLY A 177 13.72 -2.85 -8.09
C GLY A 177 12.67 -1.89 -7.51
N LEU A 178 11.50 -2.40 -7.11
CA LEU A 178 10.44 -1.62 -6.46
C LEU A 178 10.91 -1.05 -5.12
N PHE A 179 11.65 -1.83 -4.33
CA PHE A 179 12.23 -1.36 -3.07
C PHE A 179 13.24 -0.22 -3.28
N VAL A 180 14.14 -0.34 -4.26
CA VAL A 180 15.08 0.74 -4.61
C VAL A 180 14.34 1.98 -5.10
N LEU A 181 13.31 1.81 -5.95
CA LEU A 181 12.49 2.92 -6.41
C LEU A 181 11.70 3.59 -5.28
N ASP A 182 11.23 2.82 -4.29
CA ASP A 182 10.61 3.35 -3.07
C ASP A 182 11.61 4.22 -2.29
N LEU A 183 12.84 3.75 -2.04
CA LEU A 183 13.88 4.53 -1.38
C LEU A 183 14.23 5.82 -2.16
N CYS A 184 14.28 5.76 -3.49
CA CYS A 184 14.47 6.93 -4.34
C CYS A 184 13.31 7.93 -4.17
N TRP A 185 12.06 7.46 -4.18
CA TRP A 185 10.89 8.31 -3.94
C TRP A 185 10.89 8.92 -2.55
N TYR A 186 11.26 8.14 -1.54
CA TYR A 186 11.42 8.59 -0.16
C TYR A 186 12.43 9.75 -0.11
N ALA A 187 13.60 9.62 -0.74
CA ALA A 187 14.58 10.68 -0.81
C ALA A 187 14.05 11.95 -1.51
N VAL A 188 13.34 11.80 -2.65
CA VAL A 188 12.72 12.92 -3.37
C VAL A 188 11.68 13.64 -2.50
N LEU A 189 10.83 12.91 -1.79
CA LEU A 189 9.79 13.47 -0.92
C LEU A 189 10.40 14.17 0.30
N LEU A 190 11.44 13.59 0.90
CA LEU A 190 12.19 14.22 1.99
C LEU A 190 12.83 15.54 1.54
N VAL A 191 13.50 15.54 0.37
CA VAL A 191 14.06 16.78 -0.21
C VAL A 191 12.95 17.81 -0.42
N GLY A 192 11.77 17.38 -0.87
CA GLY A 192 10.60 18.24 -0.99
C GLY A 192 10.17 18.87 0.35
N GLU A 193 10.13 18.10 1.44
CA GLU A 193 9.84 18.62 2.78
C GLU A 193 10.92 19.59 3.29
N PHE A 194 12.20 19.37 2.96
CA PHE A 194 13.28 20.29 3.36
C PHE A 194 13.27 21.60 2.56
N VAL A 195 13.01 21.53 1.25
CA VAL A 195 12.98 22.71 0.37
C VAL A 195 11.74 23.57 0.63
N ARG A 196 10.59 22.95 0.91
CA ARG A 196 9.33 23.64 1.27
C ARG A 196 8.75 23.05 2.56
N PRO A 197 9.26 23.46 3.74
CA PRO A 197 8.75 22.97 5.02
C PRO A 197 7.29 23.38 5.20
N ARG A 198 6.41 22.40 5.43
CA ARG A 198 4.99 22.66 5.67
C ARG A 198 4.75 22.66 7.19
N LEU A 199 4.83 23.87 7.75
CA LEU A 199 4.79 24.14 9.19
C LEU A 199 3.38 24.13 9.78
N HIS A 200 2.35 24.19 8.93
CA HIS A 200 0.95 24.11 9.34
C HIS A 200 0.46 22.67 9.30
N TYR A 201 -0.30 22.26 10.31
CA TYR A 201 -0.94 20.96 10.31
C TYR A 201 -2.08 20.93 9.28
N ASP A 202 -2.08 19.89 8.46
CA ASP A 202 -3.17 19.52 7.56
C ASP A 202 -3.45 18.04 7.81
N VAL A 203 -4.73 17.64 7.84
CA VAL A 203 -5.13 16.24 8.05
C VAL A 203 -4.48 15.28 7.04
N ARG A 204 -4.13 15.78 5.84
CA ARG A 204 -3.43 15.02 4.81
C ARG A 204 -2.01 14.61 5.21
N ARG A 205 -1.46 15.16 6.29
CA ARG A 205 -0.19 14.70 6.90
C ARG A 205 -0.26 13.23 7.33
N TRP A 206 -1.43 12.69 7.64
CA TRP A 206 -1.58 11.24 7.87
C TRP A 206 -1.14 10.38 6.69
N SER A 207 -1.21 10.91 5.47
CA SER A 207 -0.74 10.23 4.26
C SER A 207 0.78 10.05 4.22
N THR A 208 1.56 10.74 5.06
CA THR A 208 3.02 10.51 5.16
C THR A 208 3.35 9.33 6.06
N VAL A 209 2.50 9.00 7.03
CA VAL A 209 2.75 7.92 7.99
C VAL A 209 2.64 6.55 7.32
N PHE A 210 1.66 6.39 6.42
CA PHE A 210 1.45 5.14 5.69
C PHE A 210 2.70 4.68 4.89
N PRO A 211 3.30 5.52 4.02
CA PRO A 211 4.51 5.19 3.28
C PRO A 211 5.67 4.82 4.18
N LEU A 212 5.94 5.62 5.24
CA LEU A 212 7.01 5.35 6.19
C LEU A 212 6.89 3.94 6.81
N GLY A 213 5.69 3.61 7.28
CA GLY A 213 5.40 2.30 7.85
C GLY A 213 5.50 1.17 6.83
N MET A 214 5.02 1.40 5.60
CA MET A 214 5.09 0.41 4.53
C MET A 214 6.52 0.16 4.06
N THR A 215 7.36 1.19 3.94
CA THR A 215 8.78 1.04 3.58
C THR A 215 9.52 0.22 4.65
N ALA A 216 9.24 0.48 5.95
CA ALA A 216 9.76 -0.36 7.03
C ALA A 216 9.30 -1.83 6.92
N ALA A 217 7.99 -2.05 6.72
CA ALA A 217 7.42 -3.39 6.59
C ALA A 217 7.93 -4.15 5.36
N ALA A 218 8.12 -3.45 4.23
CA ALA A 218 8.70 -3.98 3.01
C ALA A 218 10.15 -4.37 3.25
N THR A 219 10.96 -3.49 3.85
CA THR A 219 12.38 -3.74 4.16
C THR A 219 12.54 -4.99 5.03
N LEU A 220 11.79 -5.09 6.13
CA LEU A 220 11.81 -6.25 7.03
C LEU A 220 11.34 -7.54 6.33
N SER A 221 10.32 -7.44 5.48
CA SER A 221 9.81 -8.60 4.73
C SER A 221 10.81 -9.06 3.66
N ILE A 222 11.50 -8.14 2.99
CA ILE A 222 12.56 -8.45 2.02
C ILE A 222 13.75 -9.10 2.72
N ALA A 223 14.17 -8.58 3.88
CA ALA A 223 15.26 -9.14 4.67
C ALA A 223 15.06 -10.64 4.93
N VAL A 224 13.83 -11.02 5.32
CA VAL A 224 13.44 -12.40 5.57
C VAL A 224 13.28 -13.20 4.27
N SER A 225 12.50 -12.70 3.30
CA SER A 225 12.13 -13.47 2.10
C SER A 225 13.30 -13.68 1.13
N LEU A 226 14.26 -12.74 1.08
CA LEU A 226 15.40 -12.81 0.18
C LEU A 226 16.71 -13.18 0.89
N HIS A 227 16.65 -13.52 2.19
CA HIS A 227 17.81 -13.86 3.02
C HIS A 227 18.90 -12.76 3.02
N MET A 228 18.48 -11.51 3.21
CA MET A 228 19.34 -10.32 3.27
C MET A 228 19.30 -9.72 4.69
N PRO A 229 20.00 -10.33 5.66
CA PRO A 229 19.93 -9.91 7.07
C PRO A 229 20.43 -8.47 7.31
N GLU A 230 21.23 -7.91 6.39
CA GLU A 230 21.71 -6.54 6.45
C GLU A 230 20.56 -5.52 6.43
N LEU A 231 19.43 -5.88 5.80
CA LEU A 231 18.24 -5.02 5.73
C LEU A 231 17.42 -5.04 7.01
N ASP A 232 17.64 -5.98 7.94
CA ASP A 232 16.87 -6.06 9.19
C ASP A 232 17.08 -4.80 10.05
N VAL A 233 18.33 -4.38 10.20
CA VAL A 233 18.69 -3.15 10.93
C VAL A 233 18.05 -1.93 10.29
N LEU A 234 18.11 -1.82 8.95
CA LEU A 234 17.49 -0.71 8.21
C LEU A 234 15.97 -0.70 8.42
N GLY A 235 15.31 -1.85 8.33
CA GLY A 235 13.88 -1.99 8.52
C GLY A 235 13.44 -1.58 9.94
N GLN A 236 14.22 -1.95 10.96
CA GLN A 236 13.96 -1.54 12.35
C GLN A 236 14.13 -0.03 12.55
N VAL A 237 15.18 0.56 11.97
CA VAL A 237 15.38 2.02 12.01
C VAL A 237 14.21 2.76 11.35
N LEU A 238 13.81 2.32 10.15
CA LEU A 238 12.67 2.89 9.43
C LEU A 238 11.36 2.74 10.22
N LEU A 239 11.17 1.63 10.94
CA LEU A 239 10.01 1.42 11.81
C LEU A 239 9.95 2.45 12.94
N TRP A 240 11.07 2.73 13.60
CA TRP A 240 11.12 3.76 14.65
C TRP A 240 10.88 5.17 14.09
N VAL A 241 11.39 5.47 12.89
CA VAL A 241 11.07 6.71 12.18
C VAL A 241 9.57 6.81 11.89
N ALA A 242 8.96 5.73 11.40
CA ALA A 242 7.52 5.67 11.14
C ALA A 242 6.70 5.86 12.43
N ALA A 243 7.12 5.25 13.54
CA ALA A 243 6.46 5.41 14.84
C ALA A 243 6.58 6.85 15.37
N ALA A 244 7.74 7.48 15.25
CA ALA A 244 7.95 8.88 15.61
C ALA A 244 7.07 9.82 14.76
N ALA A 245 7.01 9.58 13.45
CA ALA A 245 6.14 10.33 12.54
C ALA A 245 4.66 10.15 12.88
N TRP A 246 4.22 8.92 13.19
CA TRP A 246 2.86 8.64 13.65
C TRP A 246 2.50 9.42 14.91
N LEU A 247 3.40 9.44 15.92
CA LEU A 247 3.22 10.20 17.15
C LEU A 247 3.16 11.71 16.88
N ALA A 248 4.04 12.24 16.03
CA ALA A 248 4.08 13.67 15.71
C ALA A 248 2.80 14.13 15.00
N VAL A 249 2.34 13.38 13.99
CA VAL A 249 1.09 13.68 13.27
C VAL A 249 -0.11 13.50 14.19
N GLY A 250 -0.11 12.48 15.06
CA GLY A 250 -1.14 12.26 16.07
C GLY A 250 -1.24 13.40 17.07
N ALA A 251 -0.11 13.91 17.56
CA ALA A 251 -0.07 15.08 18.45
C ALA A 251 -0.61 16.33 17.74
N GLY A 252 -0.21 16.57 16.48
CA GLY A 252 -0.73 17.66 15.67
C GLY A 252 -2.22 17.58 15.36
N ALA A 253 -2.80 16.37 15.35
CA ALA A 253 -4.24 16.17 15.13
C ALA A 253 -5.11 16.54 16.34
N VAL A 254 -4.52 16.57 17.54
CA VAL A 254 -5.21 16.80 18.82
C VAL A 254 -4.94 18.21 19.36
N ALA A 255 -3.90 18.89 18.86
CA ALA A 255 -3.55 20.27 19.16
C ALA A 255 -4.48 21.27 18.45
#